data_AF-A0A9D9LKZ6-F1
#
_entry.id   AF-A0A9D9LKZ6-F1
#
_cell.length_a   1.000
_cell.length_b   1.000
_cell.length_c   1.000
_cell.angle_alpha   90.00
_cell.angle_beta   90.00
_cell.angle_gamma   90.00
#
_symmetry.space_group_name_H-M   'P 1'
#
loop_
_entity.id
_entity.type
_entity.pdbx_description
1 polymer ?
#
loop_
_entity_poly.entity_id
_entity_poly.type
_entity_poly.pdbx_seq_one_letter_code
_entity_poly.pdbx_strand_id
1 'polypeptide(L)'
;MKLFKSKKPEFIAAICPECGGKLELDDNFETAFCTECGAHCIVENAVKKSKLKKQTNLDKIIGYIERRQDLRRKDRAERVARQERQLKKTWFIYIVVLIIIFAFAYVMAALE
;
A
#
# COMPACT_ATOMS: atom_id res chain seq x y z
N MET A 1 17.52 -18.79 -8.22
CA MET A 1 18.13 -17.72 -9.04
C MET A 1 18.21 -16.45 -8.19
N LYS A 2 19.40 -16.07 -7.69
CA LYS A 2 19.59 -14.89 -6.83
C LYS A 2 20.01 -13.71 -7.71
N LEU A 3 19.17 -12.67 -7.74
CA LEU A 3 19.46 -11.44 -8.49
C LEU A 3 20.51 -10.64 -7.73
N PHE A 4 21.75 -10.64 -8.23
CA PHE A 4 22.77 -9.68 -7.86
C PHE A 4 22.34 -8.31 -8.37
N LYS A 5 21.81 -7.47 -7.48
CA LYS A 5 21.46 -6.09 -7.78
C LYS A 5 22.74 -5.26 -7.64
N SER A 6 23.33 -4.87 -8.77
CA SER A 6 24.47 -3.97 -8.84
C SER A 6 24.16 -2.67 -8.09
N LYS A 7 24.94 -2.41 -7.04
CA LYS A 7 24.90 -1.19 -6.26
C LYS A 7 25.53 -0.09 -7.13
N LYS A 8 24.69 0.72 -7.80
CA LYS A 8 25.18 1.97 -8.44
C LYS A 8 25.72 2.88 -7.33
N PRO A 9 26.94 3.43 -7.47
CA PRO A 9 27.39 4.50 -6.59
C PRO A 9 26.45 5.69 -6.80
N GLU A 10 25.62 5.96 -5.80
CA GLU A 10 24.69 7.08 -5.80
C GLU A 10 25.51 8.29 -5.36
N PHE A 11 26.17 8.96 -6.31
CA PHE A 11 26.89 10.21 -6.04
C PHE A 11 25.91 11.22 -5.46
N ILE A 12 25.96 11.43 -4.15
CA ILE A 12 25.20 12.47 -3.48
C ILE A 12 25.96 13.76 -3.79
N ALA A 13 25.39 14.61 -4.64
CA ALA A 13 25.84 15.99 -4.79
C ALA A 13 25.65 16.72 -3.46
N ALA A 14 26.60 16.56 -2.54
CA ALA A 14 26.57 17.21 -1.25
C ALA A 14 27.07 18.65 -1.44
N ILE A 15 26.14 19.58 -1.29
CA ILE A 15 26.46 20.99 -1.15
C ILE A 15 27.00 21.17 0.27
N CYS A 16 28.14 21.84 0.40
CA CYS A 16 28.71 22.09 1.72
C CYS A 16 27.75 22.97 2.55
N PRO A 17 27.43 22.59 3.80
CA PRO A 17 26.58 23.41 4.67
C PRO A 17 27.23 24.75 5.07
N GLU A 18 28.56 24.87 4.93
CA GLU A 18 29.33 26.07 5.29
C GLU A 18 29.56 27.00 4.09
N CYS A 19 29.95 26.45 2.93
CA CYS A 19 30.44 27.22 1.77
C CYS A 19 29.45 27.27 0.59
N GLY A 20 28.45 26.38 0.54
CA GLY A 20 27.64 26.19 -0.66
C GLY A 20 28.39 25.59 -1.86
N GLY A 21 29.69 25.30 -1.70
CA GLY A 21 30.56 24.69 -2.71
C GLY A 21 30.20 23.24 -3.01
N LYS A 22 30.53 22.81 -4.23
CA LYS A 22 30.36 21.43 -4.68
C LYS A 22 31.45 20.58 -4.02
N LEU A 23 31.07 19.65 -3.14
CA LEU A 23 32.01 18.65 -2.67
C LEU A 23 32.11 17.50 -3.67
N GLU A 24 33.33 17.13 -4.00
CA GLU A 24 33.64 15.86 -4.63
C GLU A 24 33.79 14.83 -3.49
N LEU A 25 32.81 13.94 -3.35
CA LEU A 25 32.88 12.83 -2.39
C LEU A 25 33.23 11.54 -3.12
N ASP A 26 34.32 10.93 -2.71
CA ASP A 26 34.60 9.51 -3.00
C ASP A 26 33.81 8.65 -2.01
N ASP A 27 33.18 7.58 -2.51
CA ASP A 27 32.27 6.70 -1.75
C ASP A 27 32.92 5.97 -0.55
N ASN A 28 34.24 6.10 -0.38
CA ASN A 28 35.06 5.32 0.54
C ASN A 28 35.77 6.14 1.62
N PHE A 29 35.59 7.47 1.68
CA PHE A 29 36.18 8.31 2.73
C PHE A 29 35.14 8.76 3.76
N GLU A 30 35.45 8.54 5.04
CA GLU A 30 34.63 8.95 6.20
C GLU A 30 34.56 10.49 6.37
N THR A 31 35.39 11.21 5.63
CA THR A 31 35.65 12.64 5.75
C THR A 31 35.71 13.27 4.37
N ALA A 32 34.88 14.28 4.11
CA ALA A 32 34.93 15.06 2.87
C ALA A 32 35.40 16.49 3.17
N PHE A 33 36.30 17.00 2.32
CA PHE A 33 36.84 18.36 2.42
C PHE A 33 36.16 19.26 1.38
N CYS A 34 35.56 20.39 1.78
CA CYS A 34 35.16 21.43 0.81
C CYS A 34 36.45 22.07 0.27
N THR A 35 36.71 21.96 -1.04
CA THR A 35 37.85 22.63 -1.71
C THR A 35 37.75 24.15 -1.68
N GLU A 36 36.55 24.69 -1.51
CA GLU A 36 36.29 26.14 -1.48
C GLU A 36 36.46 26.78 -0.09
N CYS A 37 36.19 26.06 1.01
CA CYS A 37 36.29 26.64 2.37
C CYS A 37 37.14 25.84 3.36
N GLY A 38 37.68 24.68 2.96
CA GLY A 38 38.45 23.81 3.84
C GLY A 38 37.65 23.14 4.96
N ALA A 39 36.32 23.29 4.99
CA ALA A 39 35.49 22.69 6.05
C ALA A 39 35.50 21.16 5.96
N HIS A 40 35.74 20.52 7.11
CA HIS A 40 35.73 19.08 7.28
C HIS A 40 34.30 18.59 7.54
N CYS A 41 33.65 18.07 6.51
CA CYS A 41 32.29 17.55 6.59
C CYS A 41 32.30 16.04 6.87
N ILE A 42 31.83 15.63 8.05
CA ILE A 42 31.70 14.21 8.43
C ILE A 42 30.53 13.58 7.65
N VAL A 43 30.85 12.73 6.68
CA VAL A 43 29.91 12.15 5.70
C VAL A 43 28.87 11.25 6.36
N GLU A 44 29.22 10.60 7.48
CA GLU A 44 28.32 9.70 8.21
C GLU A 44 27.01 10.38 8.65
N ASN A 45 27.07 11.66 9.03
CA ASN A 45 25.91 12.39 9.54
C ASN A 45 24.91 12.73 8.42
N ALA A 46 25.42 13.02 7.21
CA ALA A 46 24.58 13.27 6.04
C ALA A 46 23.89 11.98 5.56
N VAL A 47 24.63 10.86 5.52
CA VAL A 47 24.10 9.54 5.13
C VAL A 47 23.09 9.00 6.15
N LYS A 48 23.31 9.20 7.46
CA LYS A 48 22.32 8.82 8.50
C LYS A 48 21.01 9.61 8.35
N LYS A 49 21.09 10.94 8.14
CA LYS A 49 19.90 11.79 7.94
C LYS A 49 19.14 11.44 6.66
N SER A 50 19.83 11.14 5.56
CA SER A 50 19.18 10.75 4.30
C SER A 50 18.46 9.40 4.41
N LYS A 51 19.07 8.41 5.08
CA LYS A 51 18.45 7.10 5.36
C LYS A 51 17.19 7.22 6.23
N LEU A 52 17.25 7.99 7.32
CA LEU A 52 16.08 8.24 8.20
C LEU A 52 14.94 8.94 7.44
N LYS A 53 15.26 9.94 6.62
CA LYS A 53 14.26 10.63 5.78
C LYS A 53 13.65 9.69 4.73
N LYS A 54 14.43 8.79 4.13
CA LYS A 54 13.92 7.80 3.16
C LYS A 54 13.02 6.77 3.84
N GLN A 55 13.36 6.34 5.04
CA GLN A 55 12.59 5.36 5.83
C GLN A 55 11.23 5.92 6.25
N THR A 56 11.20 7.14 6.80
CA THR A 56 9.94 7.82 7.17
C THR A 56 9.02 8.09 5.97
N ASN A 57 9.57 8.37 4.78
CA ASN A 57 8.76 8.48 3.57
C ASN A 57 8.22 7.12 3.11
N LEU A 58 9.01 6.04 3.25
CA LEU A 58 8.56 4.69 2.93
C LEU A 58 7.41 4.24 3.83
N ASP A 59 7.49 4.50 5.14
CA ASP A 59 6.43 4.18 6.10
C ASP A 59 5.13 4.93 5.78
N LYS A 60 5.22 6.20 5.40
CA LYS A 60 4.06 6.98 4.94
C LYS A 60 3.42 6.39 3.69
N ILE A 61 4.23 5.95 2.72
CA ILE A 61 3.75 5.33 1.49
C ILE A 61 3.08 3.98 1.79
N ILE A 62 3.70 3.15 2.65
CA ILE A 62 3.13 1.86 3.06
C ILE A 62 1.78 2.07 3.75
N GLY A 63 1.71 2.99 4.72
CA GLY A 63 0.46 3.31 5.41
C GLY A 63 -0.62 3.88 4.47
N TYR A 64 -0.23 4.63 3.44
CA TYR A 64 -1.16 5.10 2.40
C TYR A 64 -1.71 3.93 1.55
N ILE A 65 -0.85 2.99 1.14
CA ILE A 65 -1.25 1.83 0.33
C ILE A 65 -2.18 0.92 1.12
N GLU A 66 -1.85 0.62 2.38
CA GLU A 66 -2.65 -0.23 3.26
C GLU A 66 -4.05 0.34 3.45
N ARG A 67 -4.16 1.63 3.78
CA ARG A 67 -5.45 2.33 3.89
C ARG A 67 -6.27 2.18 2.61
N ARG A 68 -5.64 2.33 1.44
CA ARG A 68 -6.32 2.19 0.14
C ARG A 68 -6.72 0.73 -0.17
N GLN A 69 -6.02 -0.26 0.37
CA GLN A 69 -6.42 -1.66 0.24
C GLN A 69 -7.62 -1.98 1.14
N ASP A 70 -7.66 -1.45 2.36
CA ASP A 70 -8.76 -1.68 3.30
C ASP A 70 -10.08 -1.07 2.83
N LEU A 71 -10.07 0.15 2.28
CA LEU A 71 -11.27 0.72 1.65
C LEU A 71 -11.80 -0.19 0.54
N ARG A 72 -10.90 -0.69 -0.33
CA ARG A 72 -11.28 -1.63 -1.41
C ARG A 72 -11.77 -2.98 -0.91
N ARG A 73 -11.37 -3.43 0.29
CA ARG A 73 -11.89 -4.65 0.92
C ARG A 73 -13.29 -4.40 1.48
N LYS A 74 -13.51 -3.28 2.17
CA LYS A 74 -14.82 -2.88 2.70
C LYS A 74 -15.87 -2.73 1.58
N ASP A 75 -15.54 -2.02 0.51
CA ASP A 75 -16.45 -1.86 -0.64
C ASP A 75 -16.87 -3.19 -1.27
N ARG A 76 -15.92 -4.13 -1.39
CA ARG A 76 -16.20 -5.47 -1.93
C ARG A 76 -17.08 -6.29 -0.98
N ALA A 77 -16.76 -6.28 0.32
CA ALA A 77 -17.56 -6.95 1.33
C ALA A 77 -18.99 -6.41 1.37
N GLU A 78 -19.18 -5.09 1.21
CA GLU A 78 -20.50 -4.48 1.18
C GLU A 78 -21.31 -4.89 -0.06
N ARG A 79 -20.68 -4.95 -1.25
CA ARG A 79 -21.33 -5.42 -2.48
C ARG A 79 -21.76 -6.89 -2.37
N VAL A 80 -20.88 -7.75 -1.84
CA VAL A 80 -21.20 -9.17 -1.62
C VAL A 80 -22.34 -9.31 -0.61
N ALA A 81 -22.28 -8.59 0.52
CA ALA A 81 -23.34 -8.62 1.52
C ALA A 81 -24.70 -8.13 0.96
N ARG A 82 -24.70 -7.11 0.09
CA ARG A 82 -25.92 -6.66 -0.61
C ARG A 82 -26.44 -7.76 -1.54
N GLN A 83 -25.59 -8.42 -2.32
CA GLN A 83 -26.00 -9.50 -3.21
C GLN A 83 -26.59 -10.68 -2.45
N GLU A 84 -25.96 -11.12 -1.36
CA GLU A 84 -26.47 -12.22 -0.55
C GLU A 84 -27.84 -11.91 0.05
N ARG A 85 -28.04 -10.68 0.54
CA ARG A 85 -29.36 -10.25 1.03
C ARG A 85 -30.43 -10.31 -0.05
N GLN A 86 -30.09 -9.90 -1.28
CA GLN A 86 -31.03 -9.94 -2.40
C GLN A 86 -31.34 -11.38 -2.82
N LEU A 87 -30.32 -12.23 -2.99
CA LEU A 87 -30.49 -13.65 -3.33
C LEU A 87 -31.34 -14.37 -2.29
N LYS A 88 -31.09 -14.18 -0.99
CA LYS A 88 -31.88 -14.78 0.09
C LYS A 88 -33.34 -14.34 0.06
N LYS A 89 -33.62 -13.06 -0.22
CA LYS A 89 -34.99 -12.55 -0.36
C LYS A 89 -35.70 -13.16 -1.56
N THR A 90 -35.08 -13.16 -2.74
CA THR A 90 -35.67 -13.73 -3.95
C THR A 90 -35.92 -15.23 -3.79
N TRP A 91 -34.96 -15.94 -3.20
CA TRP A 91 -35.08 -17.37 -2.92
C TRP A 91 -36.20 -17.66 -1.91
N PHE A 92 -36.32 -16.87 -0.84
CA PHE A 92 -37.40 -17.00 0.15
C PHE A 92 -38.78 -16.76 -0.47
N ILE A 93 -38.93 -15.73 -1.32
CA ILE A 93 -40.19 -15.45 -2.01
C ILE A 93 -40.59 -16.63 -2.91
N TYR A 94 -39.63 -17.18 -3.68
CA TYR A 94 -39.89 -18.32 -4.56
C TYR A 94 -40.38 -19.56 -3.79
N ILE A 95 -39.78 -19.87 -2.65
CA ILE A 95 -40.20 -20.99 -1.78
C ILE A 95 -41.63 -20.79 -1.27
N VAL A 96 -41.97 -19.59 -0.80
CA VAL A 96 -43.33 -19.29 -0.29
C VAL A 96 -44.38 -19.46 -1.40
N VAL A 97 -44.09 -18.97 -2.60
CA VAL A 97 -44.99 -19.12 -3.77
C VAL A 97 -45.16 -20.59 -4.13
N LEU A 98 -44.08 -21.38 -4.16
CA LEU A 98 -44.17 -22.82 -4.43
C LEU A 98 -45.04 -23.55 -3.40
N ILE A 99 -44.89 -23.24 -2.11
CA ILE A 99 -45.71 -23.85 -1.04
C ILE A 99 -47.20 -23.51 -1.25
N ILE A 100 -47.53 -22.27 -1.59
CA ILE A 100 -48.91 -21.85 -1.84
C ILE A 100 -49.51 -22.63 -3.03
N ILE A 101 -48.77 -22.72 -4.15
CA ILE A 101 -49.20 -23.48 -5.33
C ILE A 101 -49.43 -24.95 -4.96
N PHE A 102 -48.51 -25.55 -4.20
CA PHE A 102 -48.62 -26.94 -3.77
C PHE A 102 -49.83 -27.18 -2.86
N ALA A 103 -50.10 -26.26 -1.92
CA ALA A 103 -51.28 -26.32 -1.06
C ALA A 103 -52.58 -26.21 -1.87
N PHE A 104 -52.65 -25.29 -2.84
CA PHE A 104 -53.79 -25.16 -3.73
C PHE A 104 -54.04 -26.42 -4.55
N ALA A 105 -52.99 -27.04 -5.11
CA ALA A 105 -53.10 -28.29 -5.85
C ALA A 105 -53.62 -29.43 -4.97
N TYR A 106 -53.15 -29.54 -3.72
CA TYR A 106 -53.66 -30.53 -2.77
C TYR A 106 -55.14 -30.33 -2.43
N VAL A 107 -55.56 -29.08 -2.22
CA VAL A 107 -56.97 -28.78 -1.93
C VAL A 107 -57.85 -29.13 -3.13
N MET A 108 -57.46 -28.76 -4.34
CA MET A 108 -58.19 -29.12 -5.57
C MET A 108 -58.28 -30.64 -5.75
N ALA A 109 -57.18 -31.36 -5.53
CA ALA A 109 -57.15 -32.82 -5.64
C ALA A 109 -57.94 -33.55 -4.53
N ALA A 110 -58.19 -32.90 -3.39
CA ALA A 110 -59.01 -33.46 -2.30
C ALA A 110 -60.51 -33.16 -2.46
N LEU A 111 -60.88 -32.28 -3.40
CA LEU A 111 -62.26 -31.91 -3.72
C LEU A 111 -62.85 -32.74 -4.87
N GLU A 112 -62.00 -33.38 -5.68
CA GLU A 112 -62.36 -34.41 -6.67
C GLU A 112 -62.44 -35.81 -6.05
#